data_AF-A0A7X7DCX6-F1
#
_entry.id   AF-A0A7X7DCX6-F1
#
_cell.length_a   1.000
_cell.length_b   1.000
_cell.length_c   1.000
_cell.angle_alpha   90.00
_cell.angle_beta   90.00
_cell.angle_gamma   90.00
#
_symmetry.space_group_name_H-M   'P 1'
#
loop_
_entity.id
_entity.type
_entity.pdbx_description
1 polymer ?
#
loop_
_entity_poly.entity_id
_entity_poly.type
_entity_poly.pdbx_seq_one_letter_code
_entity_poly.pdbx_strand_id
1 'polypeptide(L)'
;MARFRIQSAVPPCGKFFFEFDGEYVESVNRAELCELARGLYRKRGRVPPVDIFGVVMEHMCRTLPDGFCTEPSGPPLLDVAKVKSNTAAMFGSRIANPVVVRERLHVCMACPMNDRASCPSCSGLLEWVLAGMGGRTRIPADDFVYVCRPALAFASALATVDNPGPAPDGCPDSCWRRNL
;
A
#
# COMPACT_ATOMS: atom_id res chain seq x y z
N MET A 1 4.15 18.81 15.39
CA MET A 1 3.39 17.54 15.29
C MET A 1 2.82 17.49 13.89
N ALA A 2 3.14 16.46 13.13
CA ALA A 2 2.85 16.46 11.70
C ALA A 2 1.34 16.47 11.44
N ARG A 3 0.94 17.32 10.49
CA ARG A 3 -0.44 17.47 10.04
C ARG A 3 -0.44 17.58 8.52
N PHE A 4 -1.57 17.28 7.90
CA PHE A 4 -1.73 17.56 6.48
C PHE A 4 -1.62 19.07 6.25
N ARG A 5 -0.95 19.47 5.16
CA ARG A 5 -0.83 20.89 4.78
C ARG A 5 -2.18 21.53 4.53
N ILE A 6 -3.12 20.77 3.98
CA ILE A 6 -4.50 21.19 3.78
C ILE A 6 -5.33 20.57 4.90
N GLN A 7 -5.93 21.39 5.76
CA GLN A 7 -6.67 20.92 6.94
C GLN A 7 -7.94 20.12 6.57
N SER A 8 -8.54 20.41 5.42
CA SER A 8 -9.69 19.69 4.87
C SER A 8 -9.28 18.54 3.95
N ALA A 9 -7.99 18.24 3.81
CA ALA A 9 -7.57 17.08 3.02
C ALA A 9 -8.08 15.83 3.71
N VAL A 10 -8.99 15.14 3.03
CA VAL A 10 -9.17 13.72 3.27
C VAL A 10 -7.87 13.07 2.83
N PRO A 11 -7.30 12.17 3.64
CA PRO A 11 -6.07 11.50 3.24
C PRO A 11 -6.26 10.82 1.90
N PRO A 12 -5.17 10.65 1.16
CA PRO A 12 -5.24 10.18 -0.19
C PRO A 12 -5.72 8.71 -0.18
N CYS A 13 -6.66 8.33 -1.06
CA CYS A 13 -7.56 7.17 -0.98
C CYS A 13 -8.91 7.40 -0.24
N GLY A 14 -9.19 8.61 0.24
CA GLY A 14 -10.51 8.99 0.79
C GLY A 14 -10.77 8.52 2.23
N LYS A 15 -9.77 7.91 2.89
CA LYS A 15 -9.86 7.32 4.21
C LYS A 15 -8.62 7.63 5.03
N PHE A 16 -8.79 7.83 6.33
CA PHE A 16 -7.70 7.74 7.28
C PHE A 16 -7.34 6.28 7.50
N PHE A 17 -6.06 5.99 7.77
CA PHE A 17 -5.59 4.63 8.00
C PHE A 17 -4.48 4.57 9.04
N PHE A 18 -4.31 3.40 9.63
CA PHE A 18 -3.29 3.13 10.62
C PHE A 18 -2.93 1.64 10.63
N GLU A 19 -1.63 1.34 10.70
CA GLU A 19 -1.13 -0.02 10.94
C GLU A 19 -0.40 -0.08 12.28
N PHE A 20 -0.71 -1.11 13.08
CA PHE A 20 -0.05 -1.41 14.34
C PHE A 20 0.23 -2.91 14.45
N ASP A 21 1.50 -3.28 14.62
CA ASP A 21 1.98 -4.67 14.70
C ASP A 21 1.42 -5.59 13.59
N GLY A 22 1.42 -5.07 12.35
CA GLY A 22 0.98 -5.79 11.15
C GLY A 22 -0.54 -5.86 10.94
N GLU A 23 -1.34 -5.24 11.81
CA GLU A 23 -2.80 -5.14 11.63
C GLU A 23 -3.19 -3.74 11.16
N TYR A 24 -3.97 -3.68 10.09
CA TYR A 24 -4.34 -2.46 9.39
C TYR A 24 -5.82 -2.12 9.62
N VAL A 25 -6.11 -0.86 9.91
CA VAL A 25 -7.47 -0.31 10.02
C VAL A 25 -7.59 0.97 9.21
N GLU A 26 -8.78 1.23 8.68
CA GLU A 26 -9.09 2.44 7.92
C GLU A 26 -10.53 2.92 8.14
N SER A 27 -10.77 4.22 8.04
CA SER A 27 -12.11 4.80 8.06
C SER A 27 -12.14 6.18 7.40
N VAL A 28 -13.26 6.55 6.79
CA VAL A 28 -13.54 7.93 6.33
C VAL A 28 -13.75 8.90 7.51
N ASN A 29 -14.10 8.38 8.68
CA ASN A 29 -14.39 9.14 9.88
C ASN A 29 -13.21 9.08 10.86
N ARG A 30 -12.70 10.26 11.23
CA ARG A 30 -11.60 10.42 12.19
C ARG A 30 -11.87 9.75 13.54
N ALA A 31 -13.06 9.92 14.10
CA ALA A 31 -13.41 9.41 15.43
C ALA A 31 -13.47 7.87 15.40
N GLU A 32 -14.07 7.31 14.35
CA GLU A 32 -14.12 5.87 14.14
C GLU A 32 -12.70 5.29 13.99
N LEU A 33 -11.83 5.89 13.18
CA LEU A 33 -10.44 5.43 13.06
C LEU A 33 -9.73 5.44 14.43
N CYS A 34 -9.93 6.48 15.23
CA CYS A 34 -9.30 6.56 16.55
C CYS A 34 -9.76 5.41 17.47
N GLU A 35 -11.04 5.02 17.43
CA GLU A 35 -11.53 3.87 18.18
C GLU A 35 -11.00 2.54 17.65
N LEU A 36 -10.95 2.37 16.32
CA LEU A 36 -10.34 1.19 15.69
C LEU A 36 -8.86 1.07 16.08
N ALA A 37 -8.09 2.15 16.02
CA ALA A 37 -6.69 2.20 16.43
C ALA A 37 -6.52 1.86 17.91
N ARG A 38 -7.34 2.43 18.81
CA ARG A 38 -7.36 2.04 20.23
C ARG A 38 -7.67 0.55 20.41
N GLY A 39 -8.58 0.01 19.61
CA GLY A 39 -8.90 -1.41 19.55
C GLY A 39 -7.66 -2.27 19.25
N LEU A 40 -6.84 -1.87 18.27
CA LEU A 40 -5.59 -2.56 17.95
C LEU A 40 -4.62 -2.59 19.14
N TYR A 41 -4.43 -1.46 19.83
CA TYR A 41 -3.58 -1.42 21.03
C TYR A 41 -4.08 -2.37 22.11
N ARG A 42 -5.38 -2.32 22.42
CA ARG A 42 -6.01 -3.17 23.45
C ARG A 42 -5.90 -4.65 23.10
N LYS A 43 -6.12 -5.02 21.83
CA LYS A 43 -5.98 -6.40 21.33
C LYS A 43 -4.56 -6.95 21.52
N ARG A 44 -3.55 -6.08 21.53
CA ARG A 44 -2.14 -6.43 21.79
C ARG A 44 -1.74 -6.27 23.26
N GLY A 45 -2.69 -6.05 24.17
CA GLY A 45 -2.42 -5.86 25.60
C GLY A 45 -1.66 -4.56 25.90
N ARG A 46 -1.71 -3.57 25.01
CA ARG A 46 -1.06 -2.27 25.17
C ARG A 46 -2.08 -1.21 25.61
N VAL A 47 -1.62 -0.26 26.42
CA VAL A 47 -2.41 0.93 26.77
C VAL A 47 -2.40 1.88 25.57
N PRO A 48 -3.56 2.26 25.02
CA PRO A 48 -3.59 3.23 23.92
C PRO A 48 -3.08 4.60 24.37
N PRO A 49 -2.29 5.31 23.52
CA PRO A 49 -1.88 6.68 23.77
C PRO A 49 -3.07 7.61 24.02
N VAL A 50 -2.86 8.63 24.87
CA VAL A 50 -3.87 9.67 25.16
C VAL A 50 -4.23 10.41 23.87
N ASP A 51 -3.23 10.88 23.13
CA ASP A 51 -3.40 11.44 21.78
C ASP A 51 -3.20 10.37 20.70
N ILE A 52 -4.15 9.45 20.58
CA ILE A 52 -4.12 8.41 19.54
C ILE A 52 -4.11 9.01 18.13
N PHE A 53 -4.80 10.14 17.93
CA PHE A 53 -4.89 10.74 16.61
C PHE A 53 -3.53 11.29 16.19
N GLY A 54 -2.75 11.85 17.12
CA GLY A 54 -1.40 12.28 16.80
C GLY A 54 -0.51 11.15 16.32
N VAL A 55 -0.59 9.98 16.96
CA VAL A 55 0.14 8.77 16.53
C VAL A 55 -0.31 8.29 15.15
N VAL A 56 -1.62 8.32 14.88
CA VAL A 56 -2.15 8.04 13.53
C VAL A 56 -1.56 8.99 12.51
N MET A 57 -1.55 10.30 12.78
CA MET A 57 -1.04 11.31 11.85
C MET A 57 0.45 11.14 11.57
N GLU A 58 1.25 10.81 12.60
CA GLU A 58 2.67 10.51 12.42
C GLU A 58 2.88 9.27 11.55
N HIS A 59 2.11 8.21 11.77
CA HIS A 59 2.13 7.03 10.92
C HIS A 59 1.79 7.39 9.47
N MET A 60 0.67 8.08 9.25
CA MET A 60 0.22 8.47 7.92
C MET A 60 1.26 9.36 7.23
N CYS A 61 1.79 10.39 7.87
CA CYS A 61 2.77 11.28 7.25
C CYS A 61 4.09 10.59 6.86
N ARG A 62 4.40 9.40 7.38
CA ARG A 62 5.53 8.55 6.93
C ARG A 62 5.24 7.72 5.69
N THR A 63 3.97 7.60 5.35
CA THR A 63 3.45 6.80 4.22
C THR A 63 3.05 7.66 3.03
N LEU A 64 2.83 8.95 3.27
CA LEU A 64 2.37 9.90 2.27
C LEU A 64 3.54 10.57 1.54
N PRO A 65 3.35 11.01 0.29
CA PRO A 65 4.39 11.69 -0.46
C PRO A 65 4.91 12.96 0.23
N ASP A 66 6.16 13.29 -0.05
CA ASP A 66 6.78 14.54 0.40
C ASP A 66 5.91 15.75 0.03
N GLY A 67 5.78 16.67 0.97
CA GLY A 67 4.97 17.87 0.80
C GLY A 67 3.47 17.68 1.08
N PHE A 68 2.98 16.48 1.37
CA PHE A 68 1.60 16.31 1.83
C PHE A 68 1.41 16.79 3.27
N CYS A 69 2.41 16.55 4.13
CA CYS A 69 2.42 17.00 5.52
C CYS A 69 3.23 18.29 5.71
N THR A 70 2.91 19.04 6.77
CA THR A 70 3.54 20.32 7.12
C THR A 70 4.98 20.14 7.61
N GLU A 71 5.28 19.02 8.25
CA GLU A 71 6.58 18.67 8.82
C GLU A 71 6.87 17.20 8.48
N PRO A 72 8.15 16.82 8.28
CA PRO A 72 8.52 15.42 8.09
C PRO A 72 8.26 14.61 9.36
N SER A 73 7.71 13.40 9.20
CA SER A 73 7.42 12.49 10.32
C SER A 73 8.47 11.40 10.49
N GLY A 74 9.75 11.74 10.66
CA GLY A 74 10.80 10.71 10.70
C GLY A 74 10.97 9.98 9.35
N PRO A 75 11.68 8.83 9.31
CA PRO A 75 12.02 8.19 8.05
C PRO A 75 10.78 7.55 7.39
N PRO A 76 10.67 7.59 6.04
CA PRO A 76 9.61 6.92 5.31
C PRO A 76 9.52 5.44 5.68
N LEU A 77 8.30 4.89 5.70
CA LEU A 77 8.11 3.46 5.95
C LEU A 77 8.47 2.59 4.73
N LEU A 78 8.55 3.19 3.54
CA LEU A 78 8.81 2.50 2.30
C LEU A 78 9.83 3.25 1.43
N ASP A 79 10.79 2.52 0.87
CA ASP A 79 11.72 3.06 -0.13
C ASP A 79 11.04 3.15 -1.50
N VAL A 80 10.38 4.27 -1.76
CA VAL A 80 9.65 4.52 -3.01
C VAL A 80 10.57 4.51 -4.23
N ALA A 81 11.83 4.95 -4.09
CA ALA A 81 12.78 4.96 -5.20
C ALA A 81 13.12 3.53 -5.64
N LYS A 82 13.36 2.64 -4.67
CA LYS A 82 13.59 1.22 -4.94
C LYS A 82 12.33 0.56 -5.52
N VAL A 83 11.16 0.87 -4.98
CA VAL A 83 9.88 0.38 -5.51
C VAL A 83 9.70 0.76 -6.97
N LYS A 84 9.93 2.02 -7.33
CA LYS A 84 9.85 2.48 -8.72
C LYS A 84 10.88 1.76 -9.60
N SER A 85 12.13 1.63 -9.15
CA SER A 85 13.18 0.94 -9.94
C SER A 85 12.82 -0.53 -10.22
N ASN A 86 12.45 -1.30 -9.19
CA ASN A 86 12.07 -2.70 -9.35
C ASN A 86 10.80 -2.87 -10.21
N THR A 87 9.84 -1.95 -10.06
CA THR A 87 8.59 -1.96 -10.83
C THR A 87 8.85 -1.64 -12.31
N ALA A 88 9.70 -0.65 -12.60
CA ALA A 88 10.01 -0.23 -13.97
C ALA A 88 10.71 -1.33 -14.78
N ALA A 89 11.43 -2.24 -14.13
CA ALA A 89 12.05 -3.39 -14.77
C ALA A 89 11.03 -4.34 -15.45
N MET A 90 9.74 -4.24 -15.10
CA MET A 90 8.67 -5.03 -15.70
C MET A 90 8.04 -4.37 -16.93
N PHE A 91 8.31 -3.08 -17.17
CA PHE A 91 7.73 -2.35 -18.29
C PHE A 91 8.21 -2.93 -19.63
N GLY A 92 7.31 -2.98 -20.60
CA GLY A 92 7.56 -3.62 -21.91
C GLY A 92 7.53 -5.16 -21.90
N SER A 93 7.38 -5.80 -20.74
CA SER A 93 7.18 -7.25 -20.67
C SER A 93 5.82 -7.66 -21.23
N ARG A 94 5.72 -8.93 -21.66
CA ARG A 94 4.45 -9.51 -22.08
C ARG A 94 3.45 -9.49 -20.93
N ILE A 95 2.24 -9.04 -21.23
CA ILE A 95 1.13 -8.96 -20.28
C ILE A 95 0.37 -10.29 -20.27
N ALA A 96 0.04 -10.77 -19.08
CA ALA A 96 -0.80 -11.96 -18.89
C ALA A 96 -2.25 -11.69 -19.36
N ASN A 97 -3.03 -12.76 -19.53
CA ASN A 97 -4.46 -12.63 -19.80
C ASN A 97 -5.17 -11.83 -18.68
N PRO A 98 -6.09 -10.90 -19.00
CA PRO A 98 -6.82 -10.11 -17.99
C PRO A 98 -7.50 -10.91 -16.87
N VAL A 99 -7.98 -12.13 -17.14
CA VAL A 99 -8.55 -13.04 -16.13
C VAL A 99 -7.49 -13.44 -15.11
N VAL A 100 -6.33 -13.88 -15.59
CA VAL A 100 -5.17 -14.26 -14.76
C VAL A 100 -4.68 -13.06 -13.94
N VAL A 101 -4.60 -11.87 -14.55
CA VAL A 101 -4.23 -10.64 -13.83
C VAL A 101 -5.20 -10.37 -12.68
N ARG A 102 -6.52 -10.50 -12.93
CA ARG A 102 -7.55 -10.29 -11.90
C ARG A 102 -7.41 -11.28 -10.74
N GLU A 103 -7.21 -12.56 -11.02
CA GLU A 103 -7.03 -13.59 -10.00
C GLU A 103 -5.80 -13.31 -9.13
N ARG A 104 -4.67 -12.99 -9.76
CA ARG A 104 -3.42 -12.63 -9.07
C ARG A 104 -3.59 -11.40 -8.19
N LEU A 105 -4.30 -10.37 -8.65
CA LEU A 105 -4.59 -9.17 -7.85
C LEU A 105 -5.47 -9.48 -6.64
N HIS A 106 -6.46 -10.36 -6.76
CA HIS A 106 -7.28 -10.76 -5.59
C HIS A 106 -6.44 -11.45 -4.52
N VAL A 107 -5.49 -12.29 -4.93
CA VAL A 107 -4.51 -12.89 -4.01
C VAL A 107 -3.64 -11.81 -3.36
N CYS A 108 -3.11 -10.88 -4.14
CA CYS A 108 -2.31 -9.77 -3.62
C CYS A 108 -3.08 -8.88 -2.64
N MET A 109 -4.35 -8.59 -2.91
CA MET A 109 -5.21 -7.75 -2.07
C MET A 109 -5.34 -8.29 -0.64
N ALA A 110 -5.50 -9.60 -0.50
CA ALA A 110 -5.61 -10.30 0.78
C ALA A 110 -4.26 -10.69 1.41
N CYS A 111 -3.14 -10.46 0.70
CA CYS A 111 -1.82 -10.89 1.15
C CYS A 111 -1.36 -10.07 2.37
N PRO A 112 -0.86 -10.71 3.45
CA PRO A 112 -0.31 -9.98 4.60
C PRO A 112 0.96 -9.18 4.26
N MET A 113 1.59 -9.48 3.11
CA MET A 113 2.77 -8.78 2.62
C MET A 113 2.44 -7.62 1.65
N ASN A 114 1.16 -7.31 1.46
CA ASN A 114 0.67 -6.17 0.68
C ASN A 114 0.84 -4.89 1.52
N ASP A 115 1.95 -4.19 1.32
CA ASP A 115 2.33 -3.01 2.09
C ASP A 115 1.45 -1.81 1.75
N ARG A 116 0.61 -1.40 2.71
CA ARG A 116 -0.28 -0.24 2.55
C ARG A 116 0.39 1.08 2.95
N ALA A 117 1.70 1.09 3.16
CA ALA A 117 2.48 2.27 3.49
C ALA A 117 2.59 3.32 2.36
N SER A 118 1.88 3.19 1.23
CA SER A 118 1.77 4.28 0.26
C SER A 118 0.52 4.12 -0.61
N CYS A 119 -0.43 5.06 -0.53
CA CYS A 119 -1.61 5.07 -1.39
C CYS A 119 -1.19 5.15 -2.89
N PRO A 120 -1.48 4.13 -3.72
CA PRO A 120 -0.95 4.04 -5.08
C PRO A 120 -1.48 5.13 -6.02
N SER A 121 -2.75 5.52 -5.88
CA SER A 121 -3.33 6.59 -6.69
C SER A 121 -2.74 7.96 -6.36
N CYS A 122 -2.34 8.16 -5.11
CA CYS A 122 -1.97 9.50 -4.64
C CYS A 122 -0.48 9.76 -4.69
N SER A 123 0.31 8.69 -4.69
CA SER A 123 1.68 8.72 -5.17
C SER A 123 1.78 8.79 -6.71
N GLY A 124 0.65 8.67 -7.42
CA GLY A 124 0.60 8.54 -8.89
C GLY A 124 1.23 7.24 -9.40
N LEU A 125 1.51 6.29 -8.50
CA LEU A 125 2.16 5.03 -8.81
C LEU A 125 1.26 4.14 -9.66
N LEU A 126 -0.05 4.11 -9.38
CA LEU A 126 -1.00 3.32 -10.15
C LEU A 126 -1.10 3.82 -11.59
N GLU A 127 -1.33 5.11 -11.79
CA GLU A 127 -1.42 5.73 -13.11
C GLU A 127 -0.11 5.54 -13.89
N TRP A 128 1.04 5.71 -13.22
CA TRP A 128 2.35 5.48 -13.80
C TRP A 128 2.55 4.03 -14.25
N VAL A 129 2.16 3.05 -13.43
CA VAL A 129 2.25 1.62 -13.82
C VAL A 129 1.28 1.29 -14.95
N LEU A 130 0.05 1.79 -14.92
CA LEU A 130 -0.92 1.56 -16.00
C LEU A 130 -0.38 2.07 -17.35
N ALA A 131 0.27 3.23 -17.36
CA ALA A 131 0.92 3.76 -18.55
C ALA A 131 2.13 2.91 -18.99
N GLY A 132 2.95 2.43 -18.06
CA GLY A 132 4.13 1.61 -18.34
C GLY A 132 3.84 0.17 -18.79
N MET A 133 2.69 -0.39 -18.39
CA MET A 133 2.28 -1.77 -18.70
C MET A 133 1.46 -1.87 -19.99
N GLY A 134 1.74 -1.04 -21.00
CA GLY A 134 1.33 -1.31 -22.39
C GLY A 134 -0.17 -1.52 -22.66
N GLY A 135 -1.04 -0.66 -22.13
CA GLY A 135 -2.47 -0.67 -22.45
C GLY A 135 -3.35 -1.53 -21.52
N ARG A 136 -2.78 -2.03 -20.42
CA ARG A 136 -3.55 -2.66 -19.35
C ARG A 136 -4.50 -1.63 -18.71
N THR A 137 -5.78 -1.94 -18.67
CA THR A 137 -6.79 -1.08 -18.03
C THR A 137 -6.81 -1.30 -16.52
N ARG A 138 -7.13 -0.22 -15.79
CA ARG A 138 -7.39 -0.29 -14.35
C ARG A 138 -8.55 -1.25 -14.12
N ILE A 139 -8.41 -2.12 -13.13
CA ILE A 139 -9.49 -2.97 -12.63
C ILE A 139 -9.73 -2.68 -11.14
N PRO A 140 -10.94 -2.94 -10.61
CA PRO A 140 -11.28 -2.53 -9.23
C PRO A 140 -10.31 -3.03 -8.15
N ALA A 141 -9.70 -4.20 -8.35
CA ALA A 141 -8.72 -4.75 -7.39
C ALA A 141 -7.42 -3.93 -7.30
N ASP A 142 -7.09 -3.10 -8.29
CA ASP A 142 -5.91 -2.20 -8.22
C ASP A 142 -5.96 -1.25 -7.04
N ASP A 143 -7.17 -0.84 -6.64
CA ASP A 143 -7.37 0.16 -5.60
C ASP A 143 -6.99 -0.37 -4.22
N PHE A 144 -6.83 -1.69 -4.10
CA PHE A 144 -6.52 -2.38 -2.86
C PHE A 144 -5.20 -3.17 -2.94
N VAL A 145 -4.45 -3.07 -4.05
CA VAL A 145 -3.16 -3.71 -4.25
C VAL A 145 -2.06 -2.66 -4.28
N TYR A 146 -1.15 -2.76 -3.33
CA TYR A 146 -0.14 -1.77 -3.01
C TYR A 146 1.24 -2.33 -3.36
N VAL A 147 2.20 -2.28 -2.44
CA VAL A 147 3.58 -2.74 -2.67
C VAL A 147 3.79 -4.13 -2.09
N CYS A 148 4.37 -5.03 -2.88
CA CYS A 148 4.78 -6.34 -2.38
C CYS A 148 6.05 -6.15 -1.53
N ARG A 149 5.96 -6.32 -0.20
CA ARG A 149 7.11 -6.15 0.72
C ARG A 149 8.33 -6.99 0.29
N PRO A 150 8.21 -8.30 -0.01
CA PRO A 150 9.35 -9.12 -0.41
C PRO A 150 9.99 -8.69 -1.74
N ALA A 151 9.18 -8.30 -2.72
CA ALA A 151 9.68 -7.90 -4.03
C ALA A 151 10.14 -6.44 -4.09
N LEU A 152 9.76 -5.63 -3.09
CA LEU A 152 9.87 -4.18 -3.11
C LEU A 152 9.44 -3.61 -4.47
N ALA A 153 8.27 -4.02 -4.94
CA ALA A 153 7.73 -3.62 -6.24
C ALA A 153 6.21 -3.45 -6.14
N PHE A 154 5.64 -2.64 -7.02
CA PHE A 154 4.20 -2.45 -7.05
C PHE A 154 3.53 -3.78 -7.45
N ALA A 155 2.71 -4.32 -6.56
CA ALA A 155 2.16 -5.66 -6.71
C ALA A 155 1.23 -5.77 -7.92
N SER A 156 0.66 -4.64 -8.36
CA SER A 156 -0.14 -4.60 -9.58
C SER A 156 0.68 -4.82 -10.86
N ALA A 157 1.90 -4.26 -10.94
CA ALA A 157 2.80 -4.53 -12.06
C ALA A 157 3.21 -6.01 -12.09
N LEU A 158 3.55 -6.57 -10.92
CA LEU A 158 3.88 -8.00 -10.76
C LEU A 158 2.75 -8.92 -11.22
N ALA A 159 1.50 -8.63 -10.84
CA ALA A 159 0.34 -9.42 -11.24
C ALA A 159 0.09 -9.37 -12.75
N THR A 160 0.52 -8.29 -13.41
CA THR A 160 0.26 -8.00 -14.82
C THR A 160 1.20 -8.76 -15.76
N VAL A 161 2.46 -8.99 -15.38
CA VAL A 161 3.43 -9.69 -16.24
C VAL A 161 3.15 -11.18 -16.36
N ASP A 162 3.31 -11.73 -17.56
CA ASP A 162 3.04 -13.14 -17.87
C ASP A 162 3.93 -14.08 -17.04
N ASN A 163 5.24 -13.82 -17.06
CA ASN A 163 6.25 -14.52 -16.28
C ASN A 163 7.03 -13.55 -15.36
N PRO A 164 6.55 -13.30 -14.13
CA PRO A 164 7.23 -12.45 -13.14
C PRO A 164 8.46 -13.12 -12.51
N GLY A 165 8.76 -14.38 -12.83
CA GLY A 165 9.71 -15.22 -12.08
C GLY A 165 9.15 -15.79 -10.76
N PRO A 166 9.97 -16.57 -10.03
CA PRO A 166 9.53 -17.31 -8.83
C PRO A 166 9.18 -16.37 -7.66
N ALA A 167 8.37 -16.84 -6.71
CA ALA A 167 8.06 -16.06 -5.50
C ALA A 167 9.35 -15.68 -4.74
N PRO A 168 9.56 -14.40 -4.38
CA PRO A 168 10.70 -14.00 -3.56
C PRO A 168 10.64 -14.60 -2.15
N ASP A 169 11.80 -14.68 -1.51
CA ASP A 169 11.91 -15.10 -0.11
C ASP A 169 11.05 -14.21 0.80
N GLY A 170 10.34 -14.83 1.74
CA GLY A 170 9.41 -14.14 2.64
C GLY A 170 7.99 -13.96 2.12
N CYS A 171 7.68 -14.37 0.89
CA CYS A 171 6.29 -14.50 0.44
C CYS A 171 5.57 -15.67 1.16
N PRO A 172 4.29 -15.53 1.53
CA PRO A 172 3.53 -16.62 2.14
C PRO A 172 3.31 -17.77 1.15
N ASP A 173 2.93 -18.94 1.66
CA ASP A 173 2.62 -20.13 0.84
C ASP A 173 1.43 -19.90 -0.10
N SER A 174 0.52 -19.00 0.28
CA SER A 174 -0.61 -18.57 -0.56
C SER A 174 -0.20 -17.67 -1.74
N CYS A 175 1.08 -17.35 -1.92
CA CYS A 175 1.53 -16.53 -3.03
C CYS A 175 1.31 -17.25 -4.37
N TRP A 176 0.56 -16.62 -5.27
CA TRP A 176 0.26 -17.17 -6.60
C TRP A 176 1.50 -17.46 -7.45
N ARG A 177 2.63 -16.78 -7.19
CA ARG A 177 3.92 -17.02 -7.88
C ARG A 177 4.58 -18.36 -7.54
N ARG A 178 4.07 -19.10 -6.55
CA ARG A 178 4.54 -20.45 -6.19
C ARG A 178 3.92 -21.54 -7.07
N ASN A 179 2.85 -21.22 -7.79
CA ASN A 179 2.10 -22.16 -8.64
C ASN A 179 2.23 -21.82 -10.14
N LEU A 180 3.27 -21.07 -10.53
CA LEU A 180 3.58 -20.71 -11.91
C LEU A 180 4.35 -21.81 -12.64
#